data_AF-A0A3L6RYG6-F1
#
_entry.id   AF-A0A3L6RYG6-F1
#
_cell.length_a   1.000
_cell.length_b   1.000
_cell.length_c   1.000
_cell.angle_alpha   90.00
_cell.angle_beta   90.00
_cell.angle_gamma   90.00
#
_symmetry.space_group_name_H-M   'P 1'
#
loop_
_entity.id
_entity.type
_entity.pdbx_description
1 polymer ?
#
loop_
_entity_poly.entity_id
_entity_poly.type
_entity_poly.pdbx_seq_one_letter_code
_entity_poly.pdbx_strand_id
1 'polypeptide(L)'
;MENTPGFATRLMGVKVLILDEADRLLDMGFRSDIEKIVAALPKQRQTLLFSATVPDEVRQVCHIAMKRDLEFVNTVQEGSEETHSQVKQMHLIAPLDKQFSILYGLLTDHISENVDFKVIVFCTTAKVTSLVAELLSELKLNVREIHSRKPQSYRIRISKEFKESKGIILVSSDVSARGVDYPNVTLVVQLGVPTDREQYIHRLGRTGRKGNEGAGVLLLAPWEEYFLRSIKDLPITEATQPLIVLDTKKKVDKALAHVEVKDKESAYQAWLGYYNSNKFIGRDKYQLVSLANEFSRSMGLNNPPAVPKLVLRKMGPNNIPGLRAK
;
A
#
# COMPACT_ATOMS: atom_id res chain seq x y z
N MET A 1 -6.22 -20.96 20.10
CA MET A 1 -7.44 -21.77 20.27
C MET A 1 -7.16 -23.25 20.06
N GLU A 2 -6.77 -23.67 18.85
CA GLU A 2 -6.69 -25.09 18.48
C GLU A 2 -5.56 -25.86 19.19
N ASN A 3 -4.47 -25.20 19.55
CA ASN A 3 -3.30 -25.83 20.18
C ASN A 3 -3.13 -25.50 21.67
N THR A 4 -4.17 -24.98 22.33
CA THR A 4 -4.09 -24.58 23.75
C THR A 4 -5.25 -25.18 24.54
N PRO A 5 -5.04 -26.26 25.30
CA PRO A 5 -6.07 -26.87 26.12
C PRO A 5 -6.69 -25.88 27.12
N GLY A 6 -8.02 -25.87 27.20
CA GLY A 6 -8.77 -24.99 28.08
C GLY A 6 -8.73 -23.50 27.69
N PHE A 7 -8.42 -23.18 26.43
CA PHE A 7 -8.30 -21.79 25.97
C PHE A 7 -9.52 -20.93 26.32
N ALA A 8 -10.75 -21.39 26.02
CA ALA A 8 -11.97 -20.64 26.34
C ALA A 8 -12.14 -20.43 27.85
N THR A 9 -11.87 -21.46 28.67
CA THR A 9 -11.93 -21.37 30.13
C THR A 9 -10.94 -20.32 30.67
N ARG A 10 -9.74 -20.24 30.10
CA ARG A 10 -8.74 -19.22 30.47
C ARG A 10 -9.17 -17.79 30.12
N LEU A 11 -10.10 -17.63 29.17
CA LEU A 11 -10.60 -16.32 28.73
C LEU A 11 -11.89 -15.88 29.43
N MET A 12 -12.45 -16.68 30.35
CA MET A 12 -13.70 -16.34 31.07
C MET A 12 -13.61 -15.04 31.88
N GLY A 13 -12.39 -14.60 32.23
CA GLY A 13 -12.14 -13.34 32.93
C GLY A 13 -12.15 -12.10 32.04
N VAL A 14 -12.17 -12.23 30.71
CA VAL A 14 -12.10 -11.07 29.79
C VAL A 14 -13.32 -10.19 29.94
N LYS A 15 -13.10 -8.90 30.22
CA LYS A 15 -14.17 -7.90 30.38
C LYS A 15 -14.35 -6.99 29.18
N VAL A 16 -13.31 -6.81 28.38
CA VAL A 16 -13.30 -5.88 27.24
C VAL A 16 -12.68 -6.57 26.02
N LEU A 17 -13.35 -6.45 24.88
CA LEU A 17 -12.85 -6.81 23.55
C LEU A 17 -12.74 -5.54 22.71
N ILE A 18 -11.58 -5.30 22.10
CA ILE A 18 -11.37 -4.18 21.17
C ILE A 18 -11.04 -4.75 19.80
N LEU A 19 -11.85 -4.41 18.80
CA LEU A 19 -11.62 -4.68 17.39
C LEU A 19 -11.19 -3.37 16.72
N ASP A 20 -9.88 -3.16 16.63
CA ASP A 20 -9.30 -1.98 15.98
C ASP A 20 -9.05 -2.26 14.49
N GLU A 21 -9.18 -1.23 13.64
CA GLU A 21 -9.06 -1.32 12.18
C GLU A 21 -9.93 -2.47 11.61
N ALA A 22 -11.20 -2.53 12.00
CA ALA A 22 -12.07 -3.67 11.73
C ALA A 22 -12.31 -3.96 10.24
N ASP A 23 -12.37 -2.92 9.41
CA ASP A 23 -12.35 -3.02 7.95
C ASP A 23 -11.14 -3.80 7.45
N ARG A 24 -9.94 -3.49 7.98
CA ARG A 24 -8.71 -4.21 7.63
C ARG A 24 -8.77 -5.69 7.99
N LEU A 25 -9.25 -6.01 9.18
CA LEU A 25 -9.33 -7.40 9.62
C LEU A 25 -10.18 -8.23 8.65
N LEU A 26 -11.23 -7.61 8.11
CA LEU A 26 -12.09 -8.23 7.13
C LEU A 26 -11.45 -8.33 5.74
N ASP A 27 -10.76 -7.28 5.29
CA ASP A 27 -9.99 -7.29 4.03
C ASP A 27 -8.93 -8.40 4.01
N MET A 28 -8.33 -8.68 5.17
CA MET A 28 -7.34 -9.75 5.35
C MET A 28 -7.95 -11.16 5.38
N GLY A 29 -9.28 -11.27 5.34
CA GLY A 29 -10.00 -12.54 5.42
C GLY A 29 -10.13 -13.09 6.83
N PHE A 30 -9.87 -12.29 7.88
CA PHE A 30 -9.94 -12.75 9.27
C PHE A 30 -11.36 -12.83 9.84
N ARG A 31 -12.40 -12.72 9.00
CA ARG A 31 -13.78 -12.88 9.44
C ARG A 31 -13.99 -14.14 10.27
N SER A 32 -13.58 -15.30 9.73
CA SER A 32 -13.76 -16.58 10.42
C SER A 32 -12.97 -16.64 11.74
N ASP A 33 -11.79 -16.03 11.79
CA ASP A 33 -10.98 -16.00 13.00
C ASP A 33 -11.58 -15.09 14.07
N ILE A 34 -12.13 -13.94 13.68
CA ILE A 34 -12.89 -13.05 14.58
C ILE A 34 -14.11 -13.78 15.14
N GLU A 35 -14.89 -14.45 14.29
CA GLU A 35 -16.06 -15.22 14.71
C GLU A 35 -15.69 -16.29 15.74
N LYS A 36 -14.59 -17.03 15.51
CA LYS A 36 -14.05 -18.02 16.46
C LYS A 36 -13.61 -17.38 17.79
N ILE A 37 -12.91 -16.25 17.73
CA ILE A 37 -12.45 -15.53 18.93
C ILE A 37 -13.65 -15.04 19.75
N VAL A 38 -14.62 -14.39 19.10
CA VAL A 38 -15.85 -13.88 19.73
C VAL A 38 -16.62 -15.02 20.39
N ALA A 39 -16.74 -16.18 19.72
CA ALA A 39 -17.42 -17.36 20.26
C ALA A 39 -16.72 -17.97 21.48
N ALA A 40 -15.39 -17.83 21.59
CA ALA A 40 -14.61 -18.32 22.72
C ALA A 40 -14.58 -17.37 23.93
N LEU A 41 -15.07 -16.13 23.77
CA LEU A 41 -15.09 -15.10 24.81
C LEU A 41 -16.41 -15.10 25.60
N PRO A 42 -16.40 -14.66 26.87
CA PRO A 42 -17.62 -14.52 27.65
C PRO A 42 -18.62 -13.56 27.00
N LYS A 43 -19.91 -13.90 27.04
CA LYS A 43 -20.99 -13.04 26.50
C LYS A 43 -21.10 -11.72 27.25
N GLN A 44 -20.84 -11.73 28.56
CA GLN A 44 -20.88 -10.54 29.40
C GLN A 44 -19.52 -9.82 29.35
N ARG A 45 -19.34 -9.01 28.31
CA ARG A 45 -18.18 -8.13 28.09
C ARG A 45 -18.62 -6.84 27.42
N GLN A 46 -17.78 -5.81 27.49
CA GLN A 46 -17.85 -4.64 26.62
C GLN A 46 -17.11 -4.96 25.32
N THR A 47 -17.69 -4.60 24.18
CA THR A 47 -17.00 -4.71 22.88
C THR A 47 -16.93 -3.32 22.27
N LEU A 48 -15.73 -2.91 21.85
CA LEU A 48 -15.48 -1.66 21.14
C LEU A 48 -14.96 -2.01 19.75
N LEU A 49 -15.51 -1.39 18.71
CA LEU A 49 -15.04 -1.54 17.34
C LEU A 49 -14.68 -0.17 16.80
N PHE A 50 -13.47 -0.06 16.28
CA PHE A 50 -12.95 1.15 15.67
C PHE A 50 -12.61 0.84 14.22
N SER A 51 -13.01 1.73 13.32
CA SER A 51 -12.60 1.69 11.93
C SER A 51 -12.75 3.08 11.32
N ALA A 52 -11.86 3.41 10.38
CA ALA A 52 -11.99 4.65 9.62
C ALA A 52 -13.07 4.56 8.53
N THR A 53 -13.42 3.34 8.09
CA THR A 53 -14.45 3.10 7.07
C THR A 53 -15.44 2.05 7.55
N VAL A 54 -16.71 2.14 7.17
CA VAL A 54 -17.75 1.20 7.65
C VAL A 54 -18.51 0.59 6.46
N PRO A 55 -17.86 -0.24 5.62
CA PRO A 55 -18.54 -1.01 4.59
C PRO A 55 -19.48 -2.05 5.20
N ASP A 56 -20.34 -2.66 4.38
CA ASP A 56 -21.35 -3.62 4.83
C ASP A 56 -20.74 -4.84 5.54
N GLU A 57 -19.54 -5.27 5.14
CA GLU A 57 -18.82 -6.36 5.81
C GLU A 57 -18.49 -6.01 7.28
N VAL A 58 -18.07 -4.76 7.55
CA VAL A 58 -17.82 -4.28 8.92
C VAL A 58 -19.12 -4.30 9.71
N ARG A 59 -20.23 -3.86 9.10
CA ARG A 59 -21.55 -3.92 9.73
C ARG A 59 -21.92 -5.36 10.10
N GLN A 60 -21.63 -6.33 9.25
CA GLN A 60 -21.88 -7.75 9.57
C GLN A 60 -21.06 -8.23 10.77
N VAL A 61 -19.78 -7.84 10.89
CA VAL A 61 -18.97 -8.16 12.07
C VAL A 61 -19.50 -7.48 13.32
N CYS A 62 -19.96 -6.22 13.24
CA CYS A 62 -20.63 -5.57 14.36
C CYS A 62 -21.79 -6.41 14.88
N HIS A 63 -22.64 -6.96 14.00
CA HIS A 63 -23.79 -7.78 14.41
C HIS A 63 -23.39 -9.08 15.12
N ILE A 64 -22.19 -9.61 14.83
CA ILE A 64 -21.68 -10.84 15.45
C ILE A 64 -20.96 -10.54 16.77
N ALA A 65 -20.12 -9.51 16.77
CA ALA A 65 -19.21 -9.21 17.87
C ALA A 65 -19.85 -8.34 18.97
N MET A 66 -20.83 -7.52 18.63
CA MET A 66 -21.48 -6.57 19.55
C MET A 66 -22.80 -7.11 20.11
N LYS A 67 -23.27 -6.47 21.18
CA LYS A 67 -24.62 -6.69 21.69
C LYS A 67 -25.64 -5.93 20.82
N ARG A 68 -26.93 -6.25 21.00
CA ARG A 68 -28.03 -5.60 20.26
C ARG A 68 -28.20 -4.12 20.58
N ASP A 69 -27.83 -3.71 21.79
CA ASP A 69 -27.88 -2.34 22.31
C ASP A 69 -26.60 -1.53 21.97
N LEU A 70 -26.01 -1.75 20.79
CA LEU A 70 -24.80 -1.04 20.40
C LEU A 70 -25.10 0.44 20.18
N GLU A 71 -24.21 1.29 20.70
CA GLU A 71 -24.19 2.71 20.36
C GLU A 71 -23.23 2.91 19.19
N PHE A 72 -23.74 3.46 18.09
CA PHE A 72 -22.91 3.82 16.94
C PHE A 72 -22.53 5.30 17.04
N VAL A 73 -21.28 5.55 17.38
CA VAL A 73 -20.72 6.90 17.44
C VAL A 73 -20.04 7.19 16.11
N ASN A 74 -20.67 8.03 15.30
CA ASN A 74 -20.06 8.56 14.09
C ASN A 74 -19.50 9.96 14.36
N THR A 75 -18.18 10.08 14.34
CA THR A 75 -17.50 11.38 14.48
C THR A 75 -17.26 12.07 13.14
N VAL A 76 -17.64 11.43 12.03
CA VAL A 76 -17.68 12.03 10.70
C VAL A 76 -19.12 12.53 10.50
N GLN A 77 -19.30 13.84 10.46
CA GLN A 77 -20.59 14.45 10.14
C GLN A 77 -21.03 14.00 8.74
N GLU A 78 -22.32 13.74 8.52
CA GLU A 78 -22.85 13.58 7.17
C GLU A 78 -22.57 14.86 6.38
N GLY A 79 -21.69 14.77 5.38
CA GLY A 79 -21.23 15.92 4.61
C GLY A 79 -20.04 16.68 5.21
N SER A 80 -19.48 16.28 6.36
CA SER A 80 -18.18 16.81 6.77
C SER A 80 -17.05 16.08 6.05
N GLU A 81 -16.14 16.91 5.61
CA GLU A 81 -14.84 16.62 5.07
C GLU A 81 -14.01 15.67 5.98
N GLU A 82 -13.95 14.37 5.62
CA GLU A 82 -13.01 13.39 6.20
C GLU A 82 -11.56 13.92 6.10
N THR A 83 -10.63 13.49 6.95
CA THR A 83 -9.21 13.95 6.93
C THR A 83 -8.57 13.98 5.52
N HIS A 84 -9.01 13.10 4.62
CA HIS A 84 -8.56 13.08 3.23
C HIS A 84 -8.93 14.34 2.42
N SER A 85 -10.03 15.03 2.74
CA SER A 85 -10.50 16.20 1.99
C SER A 85 -9.61 17.43 2.19
N GLN A 86 -8.95 17.53 3.35
CA GLN A 86 -7.96 18.58 3.64
C GLN A 86 -6.62 18.32 2.95
N VAL A 87 -6.40 17.10 2.45
CA VAL A 87 -5.19 16.74 1.71
C VAL A 87 -5.35 17.19 0.26
N LYS A 88 -4.36 17.92 -0.26
CA LYS A 88 -4.29 18.22 -1.69
C LYS A 88 -4.05 16.92 -2.45
N GLN A 89 -5.07 16.42 -3.14
CA GLN A 89 -5.03 15.15 -3.86
C GLN A 89 -4.77 15.37 -5.35
N MET A 90 -3.74 14.70 -5.85
CA MET A 90 -3.37 14.75 -7.25
C MET A 90 -3.19 13.33 -7.80
N HIS A 91 -3.42 13.15 -9.10
CA HIS A 91 -3.04 11.95 -9.83
C HIS A 91 -2.18 12.28 -11.04
N LEU A 92 -1.36 11.31 -11.45
CA LEU A 92 -0.56 11.35 -12.66
C LEU A 92 -0.70 10.02 -13.39
N ILE A 93 -0.89 10.09 -14.70
CA ILE A 93 -0.90 8.92 -15.57
C ILE A 93 0.37 8.93 -16.41
N ALA A 94 1.16 7.87 -16.30
CA ALA A 94 2.41 7.76 -17.04
C ALA A 94 2.76 6.30 -17.38
N PRO A 95 3.29 6.05 -18.59
CA PRO A 95 3.88 4.76 -18.96
C PRO A 95 4.93 4.29 -17.94
N LEU A 96 5.03 2.97 -17.73
CA LEU A 96 5.91 2.38 -16.70
C LEU A 96 7.37 2.78 -16.84
N ASP A 97 7.87 2.96 -18.06
CA ASP A 97 9.25 3.38 -18.36
C ASP A 97 9.56 4.81 -17.91
N LYS A 98 8.52 5.62 -17.67
CA LYS A 98 8.67 6.99 -17.14
C LYS A 98 8.39 7.10 -15.65
N GLN A 99 7.70 6.14 -15.03
CA GLN A 99 7.23 6.27 -13.64
C GLN A 99 8.36 6.45 -12.63
N PHE A 100 9.50 5.76 -12.78
CA PHE A 100 10.64 5.96 -11.88
C PHE A 100 11.28 7.35 -12.02
N SER A 101 11.34 7.90 -13.22
CA SER A 101 11.81 9.27 -13.46
C SER A 101 10.85 10.32 -12.91
N ILE A 102 9.54 10.10 -13.07
CA ILE A 102 8.51 10.97 -12.50
C ILE A 102 8.56 10.92 -10.96
N LEU A 103 8.63 9.73 -10.37
CA LEU A 103 8.77 9.56 -8.93
C LEU A 103 9.99 10.32 -8.41
N TYR A 104 11.14 10.17 -9.07
CA TYR A 104 12.35 10.88 -8.67
C TYR A 104 12.17 12.40 -8.77
N GLY A 105 11.61 12.91 -9.88
CA GLY A 105 11.32 14.33 -10.07
C GLY A 105 10.40 14.90 -8.99
N LEU A 106 9.27 14.23 -8.73
CA LEU A 106 8.33 14.61 -7.67
C LEU A 106 9.02 14.71 -6.30
N LEU A 107 9.88 13.74 -5.98
CA LEU A 107 10.60 13.73 -4.72
C LEU A 107 11.63 14.87 -4.67
N THR A 108 12.40 15.11 -5.72
CA THR A 108 13.40 16.18 -5.74
C THR A 108 12.78 17.57 -5.69
N ASP A 109 11.69 17.78 -6.42
CA ASP A 109 10.97 19.05 -6.42
C ASP A 109 10.43 19.33 -5.00
N HIS A 110 9.75 18.35 -4.40
CA HIS A 110 9.24 18.46 -3.03
C HIS A 110 10.34 18.69 -1.99
N ILE A 111 11.47 17.99 -2.10
CA ILE A 111 12.63 18.17 -1.21
C ILE A 111 13.22 19.58 -1.33
N SER A 112 13.27 20.13 -2.55
CA SER A 112 13.83 21.46 -2.79
C SER A 112 12.98 22.58 -2.20
N GLU A 113 11.66 22.38 -2.14
CA GLU A 113 10.70 23.33 -1.58
C GLU A 113 10.50 23.16 -0.07
N ASN A 114 10.86 22.01 0.50
CA ASN A 114 10.57 21.66 1.88
C ASN A 114 11.80 21.11 2.62
N VAL A 115 12.52 21.97 3.35
CA VAL A 115 13.72 21.58 4.12
C VAL A 115 13.44 20.44 5.12
N ASP A 116 12.28 20.48 5.78
CA ASP A 116 11.87 19.51 6.79
C ASP A 116 10.99 18.38 6.21
N PHE A 117 11.14 18.06 4.92
CA PHE A 117 10.28 17.08 4.25
C PHE A 117 10.18 15.74 5.00
N LYS A 118 9.01 15.13 4.97
CA LYS A 118 8.81 13.75 5.43
C LYS A 118 7.83 13.09 4.48
N VAL A 119 8.33 12.13 3.70
CA VAL A 119 7.56 11.54 2.60
C VAL A 119 7.33 10.06 2.85
N ILE A 120 6.16 9.57 2.46
CA ILE A 120 5.89 8.13 2.35
C ILE A 120 5.62 7.78 0.89
N VAL A 121 6.34 6.79 0.37
CA VAL A 121 6.11 6.22 -0.96
C VAL A 121 5.52 4.83 -0.80
N PHE A 122 4.23 4.66 -1.09
CA PHE A 122 3.57 3.36 -1.08
C PHE A 122 3.76 2.64 -2.41
N CYS A 123 4.07 1.34 -2.34
CA CYS A 123 4.20 0.45 -3.49
C CYS A 123 3.20 -0.71 -3.38
N THR A 124 2.82 -1.30 -4.51
CA THR A 124 1.86 -2.42 -4.59
C THR A 124 2.29 -3.68 -3.84
N THR A 125 3.59 -3.99 -3.80
CA THR A 125 4.10 -5.21 -3.17
C THR A 125 5.39 -4.98 -2.39
N ALA A 126 5.66 -5.85 -1.41
CA ALA A 126 6.89 -5.81 -0.63
C ALA A 126 8.18 -5.87 -1.46
N LYS A 127 8.18 -6.57 -2.61
CA LYS A 127 9.36 -6.66 -3.47
C LYS A 127 9.53 -5.44 -4.38
N VAL A 128 8.44 -4.83 -4.82
CA VAL A 128 8.48 -3.51 -5.47
C VAL A 128 8.92 -2.44 -4.47
N THR A 129 8.50 -2.51 -3.20
CA THR A 129 9.00 -1.64 -2.13
C THR A 129 10.53 -1.70 -2.02
N SER A 130 11.14 -2.89 -1.99
CA SER A 130 12.60 -3.01 -1.92
C SER A 130 13.30 -2.48 -3.17
N LEU A 131 12.79 -2.79 -4.37
CA LEU A 131 13.30 -2.24 -5.62
C LEU A 131 13.32 -0.70 -5.61
N VAL A 132 12.20 -0.08 -5.22
CA VAL A 132 12.08 1.39 -5.20
C VAL A 132 12.99 1.98 -4.13
N ALA A 133 13.10 1.34 -2.95
CA ALA A 133 14.00 1.81 -1.90
C ALA A 133 15.46 1.78 -2.32
N GLU A 134 15.90 0.69 -2.97
CA GLU A 134 17.26 0.54 -3.49
C GLU A 134 17.54 1.57 -4.60
N LEU A 135 16.63 1.73 -5.55
CA LEU A 135 16.72 2.75 -6.60
C LEU A 135 16.90 4.16 -6.01
N LEU A 136 16.04 4.55 -5.06
CA LEU A 136 16.11 5.88 -4.47
C LEU A 136 17.37 6.06 -3.60
N SER A 137 17.88 4.98 -3.00
CA SER A 137 19.16 4.98 -2.28
C SER A 137 20.35 5.17 -3.24
N GLU A 138 20.34 4.52 -4.41
CA GLU A 138 21.34 4.73 -5.46
C GLU A 138 21.34 6.17 -5.98
N LEU A 139 20.16 6.80 -6.01
CA LEU A 139 19.96 8.21 -6.32
C LEU A 139 20.36 9.17 -5.17
N LYS A 140 20.92 8.64 -4.08
CA LYS A 140 21.44 9.34 -2.91
C LYS A 140 20.38 10.09 -2.10
N LEU A 141 19.14 9.61 -2.12
CA LEU A 141 18.08 10.11 -1.23
C LEU A 141 18.15 9.41 0.15
N ASN A 142 17.75 10.14 1.20
CA ASN A 142 17.67 9.59 2.56
C ASN A 142 16.42 8.72 2.72
N VAL A 143 16.57 7.41 2.48
CA VAL A 143 15.46 6.46 2.36
C VAL A 143 15.54 5.38 3.45
N ARG A 144 14.37 4.98 3.96
CA ARG A 144 14.17 3.72 4.68
C ARG A 144 13.08 2.91 4.00
N GLU A 145 13.15 1.58 4.12
CA GLU A 145 12.11 0.69 3.62
C GLU A 145 11.36 -0.01 4.76
N ILE A 146 10.08 -0.31 4.55
CA ILE A 146 9.31 -1.13 5.48
C ILE A 146 8.25 -1.95 4.74
N HIS A 147 8.25 -3.26 4.93
CA HIS A 147 7.28 -4.15 4.28
C HIS A 147 7.07 -5.45 5.05
N SER A 148 6.07 -6.23 4.67
CA SER A 148 5.67 -7.47 5.37
C SER A 148 6.76 -8.55 5.46
N ARG A 149 7.70 -8.54 4.51
CA ARG A 149 8.86 -9.46 4.51
C ARG A 149 10.02 -9.03 5.43
N LYS A 150 9.97 -7.86 6.08
CA LYS A 150 10.99 -7.45 7.07
C LYS A 150 10.65 -8.05 8.44
N PRO A 151 11.65 -8.42 9.27
CA PRO A 151 11.42 -8.85 10.64
C PRO A 151 10.67 -7.81 11.47
N GLN A 152 9.87 -8.24 12.43
CA GLN A 152 9.09 -7.32 13.28
C GLN A 152 9.97 -6.33 14.04
N SER A 153 11.11 -6.77 14.57
CA SER A 153 12.09 -5.91 15.26
C SER A 153 12.63 -4.79 14.35
N TYR A 154 12.90 -5.11 13.09
CA TYR A 154 13.30 -4.14 12.09
C TYR A 154 12.17 -3.12 11.82
N ARG A 155 10.93 -3.58 11.65
CA ARG A 155 9.77 -2.71 11.42
C ARG A 155 9.56 -1.72 12.57
N ILE A 156 9.72 -2.17 13.82
CA ILE A 156 9.62 -1.32 15.02
C ILE A 156 10.73 -0.25 15.00
N ARG A 157 11.98 -0.65 14.76
CA ARG A 157 13.12 0.28 14.70
C ARG A 157 12.94 1.36 13.64
N ILE A 158 12.62 0.97 12.40
CA ILE A 158 12.42 1.92 11.28
C ILE A 158 11.20 2.82 11.52
N SER A 159 10.12 2.28 12.08
CA SER A 159 8.94 3.10 12.41
C SER A 159 9.26 4.16 13.46
N LYS A 160 10.06 3.82 14.47
CA LYS A 160 10.54 4.79 15.47
C LYS A 160 11.43 5.85 14.83
N GLU A 161 12.42 5.43 14.05
CA GLU A 161 13.33 6.33 13.33
C GLU A 161 12.55 7.32 12.44
N PHE A 162 11.61 6.84 11.62
CA PHE A 162 10.82 7.69 10.74
C PHE A 162 9.90 8.65 11.51
N LYS A 163 9.36 8.20 12.66
CA LYS A 163 8.55 9.06 13.53
C LYS A 163 9.35 10.25 14.06
N GLU A 164 10.60 10.01 14.46
CA GLU A 164 11.49 10.99 15.11
C GLU A 164 12.27 11.86 14.11
N SER A 165 12.49 11.39 12.88
CA SER A 165 13.31 12.08 11.88
C SER A 165 12.60 13.21 11.14
N LYS A 166 13.37 14.07 10.49
CA LYS A 166 12.98 15.01 9.43
C LYS A 166 13.89 14.79 8.22
N GLY A 167 13.50 15.27 7.04
CA GLY A 167 14.28 15.09 5.81
C GLY A 167 14.44 13.62 5.41
N ILE A 168 13.35 12.85 5.46
CA ILE A 168 13.38 11.39 5.29
C ILE A 168 12.24 10.90 4.39
N ILE A 169 12.53 9.88 3.57
CA ILE A 169 11.55 9.14 2.77
C ILE A 169 11.39 7.73 3.33
N LEU A 170 10.15 7.31 3.57
CA LEU A 170 9.79 5.93 3.89
C LEU A 170 9.14 5.28 2.67
N VAL A 171 9.83 4.30 2.06
CA VAL A 171 9.23 3.46 1.02
C VAL A 171 8.55 2.29 1.70
N SER A 172 7.26 2.13 1.50
CA SER A 172 6.44 1.15 2.22
C SER A 172 5.52 0.34 1.30
N SER A 173 5.11 -0.82 1.81
CA SER A 173 3.90 -1.51 1.32
C SER A 173 2.73 -1.17 2.26
N ASP A 174 1.62 -1.90 2.18
CA ASP A 174 0.44 -1.64 3.01
C ASP A 174 0.61 -1.92 4.51
N VAL A 175 1.82 -2.32 4.95
CA VAL A 175 2.13 -2.47 6.37
C VAL A 175 2.10 -1.15 7.14
N SER A 176 2.38 -0.02 6.47
CA SER A 176 2.37 1.31 7.09
C SER A 176 1.10 2.12 6.82
N ALA A 177 0.16 1.57 6.05
CA ALA A 177 -1.04 2.31 5.63
C ALA A 177 -2.07 2.50 6.76
N ARG A 178 -2.03 1.67 7.81
CA ARG A 178 -3.05 1.63 8.88
C ARG A 178 -2.41 1.52 10.26
N GLY A 179 -3.06 2.05 11.29
CA GLY A 179 -2.64 1.93 12.70
C GLY A 179 -1.31 2.58 13.12
N VAL A 180 -0.52 3.15 12.19
CA VAL A 180 0.75 3.81 12.53
C VAL A 180 0.63 5.33 12.46
N ASP A 181 1.01 6.01 13.54
CA ASP A 181 1.01 7.47 13.62
C ASP A 181 2.40 8.04 13.33
N TYR A 182 2.56 8.58 12.13
CA TYR A 182 3.72 9.33 11.69
C TYR A 182 3.35 10.82 11.62
N PRO A 183 3.83 11.66 12.57
CA PRO A 183 3.51 13.07 12.57
C PRO A 183 4.23 13.79 11.43
N ASN A 184 3.59 14.84 10.92
CA ASN A 184 4.15 15.80 9.97
C ASN A 184 4.65 15.17 8.66
N VAL A 185 3.97 14.13 8.15
CA VAL A 185 4.21 13.63 6.79
C VAL A 185 3.71 14.71 5.83
N THR A 186 4.60 15.27 5.02
CA THR A 186 4.30 16.37 4.10
C THR A 186 3.82 15.91 2.73
N LEU A 187 4.21 14.69 2.31
CA LEU A 187 3.81 14.12 1.02
C LEU A 187 3.59 12.61 1.14
N VAL A 188 2.52 12.13 0.53
CA VAL A 188 2.28 10.70 0.27
C VAL A 188 2.28 10.47 -1.24
N VAL A 189 3.18 9.63 -1.73
CA VAL A 189 3.17 9.16 -3.12
C VAL A 189 2.72 7.70 -3.15
N GLN A 190 1.76 7.36 -4.01
CA GLN A 190 1.29 6.00 -4.22
C GLN A 190 1.69 5.57 -5.63
N LEU A 191 2.62 4.61 -5.74
CA LEU A 191 3.11 4.06 -7.00
C LEU A 191 2.33 2.79 -7.36
N GLY A 192 1.55 2.87 -8.44
CA GLY A 192 0.66 1.81 -8.90
C GLY A 192 -0.67 1.80 -8.16
N VAL A 193 -1.63 1.05 -8.72
CA VAL A 193 -3.00 0.98 -8.22
C VAL A 193 -3.04 0.35 -6.81
N PRO A 194 -3.77 0.93 -5.84
CA PRO A 194 -4.08 0.25 -4.58
C PRO A 194 -5.10 -0.88 -4.81
N THR A 195 -5.30 -1.73 -3.80
CA THR A 195 -6.22 -2.88 -3.91
C THR A 195 -7.67 -2.46 -4.09
N ASP A 196 -8.04 -1.36 -3.45
CA ASP A 196 -9.40 -0.84 -3.34
C ASP A 196 -9.36 0.65 -2.90
N ARG A 197 -10.54 1.24 -2.80
CA ARG A 197 -10.76 2.64 -2.41
C ARG A 197 -10.30 2.88 -0.98
N GLU A 198 -10.65 1.99 -0.07
CA GLU A 198 -10.37 2.09 1.35
C GLU A 198 -8.85 2.17 1.55
N GLN A 199 -8.10 1.30 0.87
CA GLN A 199 -6.65 1.29 0.91
C GLN A 199 -6.02 2.58 0.36
N TYR A 200 -6.62 3.19 -0.67
CA TYR A 200 -6.21 4.53 -1.14
C TYR A 200 -6.36 5.57 -0.03
N ILE A 201 -7.52 5.62 0.63
CA ILE A 201 -7.84 6.59 1.69
C ILE A 201 -6.90 6.38 2.89
N HIS A 202 -6.64 5.14 3.28
CA HIS A 202 -5.75 4.80 4.40
C HIS A 202 -4.31 5.24 4.17
N ARG A 203 -3.80 5.01 2.95
CA ARG A 203 -2.47 5.48 2.52
C ARG A 203 -2.41 7.00 2.53
N LEU A 204 -3.40 7.67 1.94
CA LEU A 204 -3.49 9.12 1.87
C LEU A 204 -3.56 9.76 3.27
N GLY A 205 -4.35 9.16 4.18
CA GLY A 205 -4.50 9.60 5.57
C GLY A 205 -3.25 9.44 6.44
N ARG A 206 -2.09 9.14 5.86
CA ARG A 206 -0.79 9.30 6.53
C ARG A 206 -0.29 10.75 6.53
N THR A 207 -0.78 11.59 5.63
CA THR A 207 -0.57 13.04 5.63
C THR A 207 -1.86 13.78 6.03
N GLY A 208 -1.83 15.12 6.13
CA GLY A 208 -3.01 15.92 6.48
C GLY A 208 -3.49 15.77 7.93
N ARG A 209 -2.64 15.24 8.84
CA ARG A 209 -3.04 14.92 10.21
C ARG A 209 -2.96 16.12 11.14
N LYS A 210 -3.92 16.20 12.07
CA LYS A 210 -3.96 17.20 13.16
C LYS A 210 -3.93 18.66 12.67
N GLY A 211 -4.60 18.94 11.55
CA GLY A 211 -4.68 20.28 10.96
C GLY A 211 -3.43 20.73 10.20
N ASN A 212 -2.43 19.85 10.02
CA ASN A 212 -1.31 20.14 9.15
C ASN A 212 -1.72 19.99 7.67
N GLU A 213 -1.14 20.81 6.82
CA GLU A 213 -1.23 20.63 5.37
C GLU A 213 -0.53 19.34 4.93
N GLY A 214 -1.00 18.80 3.81
CA GLY A 214 -0.48 17.56 3.24
C GLY A 214 -0.83 17.43 1.77
N ALA A 215 0.03 16.77 1.01
CA ALA A 215 -0.23 16.45 -0.38
C ALA A 215 -0.19 14.93 -0.63
N GLY A 216 -1.04 14.47 -1.52
CA GLY A 216 -1.08 13.09 -1.99
C GLY A 216 -0.96 13.03 -3.51
N VAL A 217 -0.08 12.17 -4.02
CA VAL A 217 0.06 11.90 -5.46
C VAL A 217 -0.18 10.43 -5.74
N LEU A 218 -1.16 10.12 -6.57
CA LEU A 218 -1.41 8.79 -7.10
C LEU A 218 -0.79 8.67 -8.51
N LEU A 219 0.30 7.92 -8.64
CA LEU A 219 0.97 7.69 -9.91
C LEU A 219 0.54 6.34 -10.50
N LEU A 220 -0.20 6.41 -11.61
CA LEU A 220 -0.81 5.27 -12.29
C LEU A 220 -0.19 5.06 -13.67
N ALA A 221 -0.17 3.81 -14.12
CA ALA A 221 0.00 3.48 -15.52
C ALA A 221 -1.32 3.69 -16.29
N PRO A 222 -1.30 3.88 -17.63
CA PRO A 222 -2.51 4.12 -18.40
C PRO A 222 -3.62 3.07 -18.20
N TRP A 223 -3.25 1.79 -18.08
CA TRP A 223 -4.23 0.71 -17.83
C TRP A 223 -4.72 0.64 -16.39
N GLU A 224 -4.20 1.46 -15.48
CA GLU A 224 -4.64 1.56 -14.09
C GLU A 224 -5.62 2.73 -13.88
N GLU A 225 -5.80 3.58 -14.89
CA GLU A 225 -6.67 4.77 -14.84
C GLU A 225 -8.12 4.43 -14.47
N TYR A 226 -8.59 3.22 -14.76
CA TYR A 226 -9.93 2.75 -14.34
C TYR A 226 -10.18 2.94 -12.83
N PHE A 227 -9.13 2.93 -12.00
CA PHE A 227 -9.23 3.09 -10.56
C PHE A 227 -9.78 4.46 -10.16
N LEU A 228 -9.51 5.50 -10.94
CA LEU A 228 -10.01 6.86 -10.68
C LEU A 228 -11.55 6.89 -10.60
N ARG A 229 -12.24 5.98 -11.31
CA ARG A 229 -13.71 5.86 -11.24
C ARG A 229 -14.22 5.48 -9.85
N SER A 230 -13.40 4.78 -9.06
CA SER A 230 -13.73 4.34 -7.69
C SER A 230 -13.52 5.44 -6.63
N ILE A 231 -12.80 6.50 -7.00
CA ILE A 231 -12.49 7.65 -6.15
C ILE A 231 -12.95 8.98 -6.75
N LYS A 232 -13.90 8.94 -7.70
CA LYS A 232 -14.37 10.11 -8.45
C LYS A 232 -15.05 11.19 -7.60
N ASP A 233 -15.53 10.80 -6.43
CA ASP A 233 -16.18 11.63 -5.42
C ASP A 233 -15.17 12.35 -4.51
N LEU A 234 -13.90 11.93 -4.54
CA LEU A 234 -12.81 12.61 -3.84
C LEU A 234 -12.34 13.82 -4.65
N PRO A 235 -11.83 14.89 -4.01
CA PRO A 235 -11.34 16.09 -4.68
C PRO A 235 -9.94 15.88 -5.33
N ILE A 236 -9.78 14.79 -6.07
CA ILE A 236 -8.54 14.46 -6.78
C ILE A 236 -8.46 15.19 -8.12
N THR A 237 -7.35 15.87 -8.36
CA THR A 237 -7.10 16.63 -9.59
C THR A 237 -5.95 16.03 -10.38
N GLU A 238 -5.86 16.30 -11.67
CA GLU A 238 -4.70 15.90 -12.47
C GLU A 238 -3.51 16.82 -12.11
N ALA A 239 -2.36 16.23 -11.80
CA ALA A 239 -1.14 17.00 -11.57
C ALA A 239 -0.43 17.32 -12.89
N THR A 240 0.30 18.43 -12.90
CA THR A 240 1.28 18.70 -13.94
C THR A 240 2.43 17.71 -13.79
N GLN A 241 2.76 16.98 -14.87
CA GLN A 241 3.93 16.10 -14.86
C GLN A 241 5.20 16.94 -14.60
N PRO A 242 6.11 16.50 -13.71
CA PRO A 242 7.38 17.19 -13.54
C PRO A 242 8.14 17.19 -14.86
N LEU A 243 8.89 18.26 -15.12
CA LEU A 243 9.73 18.35 -16.31
C LEU A 243 10.82 17.28 -16.21
N ILE A 244 10.62 16.15 -16.90
CA ILE A 244 11.63 15.10 -17.00
C ILE A 244 12.68 15.57 -18.01
N VAL A 245 13.67 16.31 -17.53
CA VAL A 245 14.84 16.67 -18.32
C VAL A 245 15.59 15.39 -18.69
N LEU A 246 16.20 15.34 -19.87
CA LEU A 246 16.96 14.18 -20.35
C LEU A 246 18.01 13.69 -19.33
N ASP A 247 18.58 14.61 -18.56
CA ASP A 247 19.54 14.32 -17.49
C ASP A 247 18.92 13.50 -16.35
N THR A 248 17.70 13.84 -15.93
CA THR A 248 16.94 13.11 -14.90
C THR A 248 16.72 11.66 -15.32
N LYS A 249 16.30 11.43 -16.57
CA LYS A 249 16.12 10.06 -17.10
C LYS A 249 17.43 9.28 -17.08
N LYS A 250 18.52 9.86 -17.60
CA LYS A 250 19.85 9.22 -17.61
C LYS A 250 20.33 8.86 -16.21
N LYS A 251 20.11 9.74 -15.23
CA LYS A 251 20.46 9.51 -13.83
C LYS A 251 19.70 8.32 -13.23
N VAL A 252 18.39 8.24 -13.48
CA VAL A 252 17.54 7.13 -13.04
C VAL A 252 17.92 5.82 -13.73
N ASP A 253 18.15 5.84 -15.05
CA ASP A 253 18.60 4.65 -15.80
C ASP A 253 19.94 4.13 -15.26
N LYS A 254 20.88 5.03 -14.95
CA LYS A 254 22.17 4.68 -14.33
C LYS A 254 21.98 4.10 -12.93
N ALA A 255 21.11 4.68 -12.10
CA ALA A 255 20.83 4.15 -10.77
C ALA A 255 20.19 2.76 -10.84
N LEU A 256 19.20 2.58 -11.74
CA LEU A 256 18.61 1.27 -12.01
C LEU A 256 19.65 0.24 -12.43
N ALA A 257 20.68 0.60 -13.20
CA ALA A 257 21.74 -0.33 -13.58
C ALA A 257 22.55 -0.88 -12.40
N HIS A 258 22.61 -0.16 -11.27
CA HIS A 258 23.30 -0.59 -10.04
C HIS A 258 22.41 -1.41 -9.11
N VAL A 259 21.08 -1.36 -9.29
CA VAL A 259 20.14 -2.19 -8.52
C VAL A 259 20.35 -3.66 -8.84
N GLU A 260 20.44 -4.48 -7.79
CA GLU A 260 20.71 -5.91 -7.90
C GLU A 260 19.69 -6.64 -8.79
N VAL A 261 20.19 -7.45 -9.72
CA VAL A 261 19.34 -8.18 -10.69
C VAL A 261 18.33 -9.07 -9.96
N LYS A 262 18.74 -9.69 -8.85
CA LYS A 262 17.88 -10.55 -8.03
C LYS A 262 16.67 -9.81 -7.44
N ASP A 263 16.84 -8.55 -7.07
CA ASP A 263 15.74 -7.75 -6.53
C ASP A 263 14.78 -7.30 -7.63
N LYS A 264 15.29 -7.00 -8.84
CA LYS A 264 14.46 -6.83 -10.04
C LYS A 264 13.68 -8.09 -10.42
N GLU A 265 14.31 -9.27 -10.38
CA GLU A 265 13.61 -10.55 -10.63
C GLU A 265 12.48 -10.77 -9.60
N SER A 266 12.77 -10.51 -8.33
CA SER A 266 11.81 -10.65 -7.24
C SER A 266 10.65 -9.66 -7.37
N ALA A 267 10.95 -8.41 -7.76
CA ALA A 267 9.96 -7.38 -8.00
C ALA A 267 9.06 -7.73 -9.19
N TYR A 268 9.62 -8.21 -10.31
CA TYR A 268 8.86 -8.69 -11.47
C TYR A 268 7.86 -9.79 -11.08
N GLN A 269 8.31 -10.81 -10.34
CA GLN A 269 7.45 -11.92 -9.92
C GLN A 269 6.32 -11.44 -8.99
N ALA A 270 6.63 -10.57 -8.03
CA ALA A 270 5.63 -10.02 -7.12
C ALA A 270 4.63 -9.11 -7.84
N TRP A 271 5.10 -8.26 -8.75
CA TRP A 271 4.28 -7.40 -9.59
C TRP A 271 3.31 -8.24 -10.42
N LEU A 272 3.82 -9.25 -11.14
CA LEU A 272 2.98 -10.17 -11.90
C LEU A 272 1.94 -10.84 -11.00
N GLY A 273 2.33 -11.28 -9.79
CA GLY A 273 1.43 -11.85 -8.79
C GLY A 273 0.29 -10.91 -8.38
N TYR A 274 0.62 -9.65 -8.10
CA TYR A 274 -0.34 -8.63 -7.71
C TYR A 274 -1.38 -8.38 -8.80
N TYR A 275 -0.96 -8.07 -10.02
CA TYR A 275 -1.89 -7.82 -11.13
C TYR A 275 -2.60 -9.08 -11.63
N ASN A 276 -2.06 -10.28 -11.39
CA ASN A 276 -2.77 -11.54 -11.64
C ASN A 276 -4.04 -11.68 -10.78
N SER A 277 -4.03 -11.13 -9.56
CA SER A 277 -5.20 -11.09 -8.67
C SER A 277 -6.14 -9.91 -8.92
N ASN A 278 -5.70 -8.94 -9.72
CA ASN A 278 -6.50 -7.76 -10.05
C ASN A 278 -7.66 -8.14 -11.00
N LYS A 279 -8.88 -7.68 -10.71
CA LYS A 279 -10.09 -8.07 -11.46
C LYS A 279 -10.14 -7.53 -12.90
N PHE A 280 -9.46 -6.41 -13.18
CA PHE A 280 -9.46 -5.77 -14.50
C PHE A 280 -8.37 -6.33 -15.40
N ILE A 281 -7.14 -6.44 -14.88
CA ILE A 281 -5.98 -6.88 -15.68
C ILE A 281 -5.77 -8.40 -15.58
N GLY A 282 -6.02 -8.99 -14.43
CA GLY A 282 -5.71 -10.40 -14.17
C GLY A 282 -6.56 -11.40 -14.96
N ARG A 283 -7.65 -10.96 -15.61
CA ARG A 283 -8.49 -11.83 -16.46
C ARG A 283 -7.85 -12.11 -17.81
N ASP A 284 -7.25 -11.09 -18.43
CA ASP A 284 -6.52 -11.25 -19.68
C ASP A 284 -5.05 -11.58 -19.37
N LYS A 285 -4.73 -12.87 -19.44
CA LYS A 285 -3.37 -13.34 -19.13
C LYS A 285 -2.34 -12.94 -20.17
N TYR A 286 -2.73 -12.72 -21.43
CA TYR A 286 -1.82 -12.26 -22.47
C TYR A 286 -1.45 -10.80 -22.24
N GLN A 287 -2.45 -9.95 -21.98
CA GLN A 287 -2.23 -8.56 -21.62
C GLN A 287 -1.40 -8.45 -20.35
N LEU A 288 -1.72 -9.22 -19.31
CA LEU A 288 -0.96 -9.24 -18.06
C LEU A 288 0.53 -9.55 -18.28
N VAL A 289 0.86 -10.56 -19.09
CA VAL A 289 2.25 -10.91 -19.41
C VAL A 289 2.92 -9.81 -20.23
N SER A 290 2.22 -9.19 -21.19
CA SER A 290 2.75 -8.06 -21.95
C SER A 290 3.13 -6.89 -21.02
N LEU A 291 2.22 -6.51 -20.12
CA LEU A 291 2.43 -5.43 -19.15
C LEU A 291 3.53 -5.76 -18.14
N ALA A 292 3.62 -7.02 -17.69
CA ALA A 292 4.73 -7.46 -16.84
C ALA A 292 6.08 -7.32 -17.58
N ASN A 293 6.12 -7.62 -18.87
CA ASN A 293 7.33 -7.46 -19.68
C ASN A 293 7.67 -5.98 -19.92
N GLU A 294 6.68 -5.09 -19.99
CA GLU A 294 6.92 -3.64 -19.95
C GLU A 294 7.52 -3.21 -18.61
N PHE A 295 7.01 -3.72 -17.48
CA PHE A 295 7.59 -3.48 -16.16
C PHE A 295 9.02 -4.01 -16.04
N SER A 296 9.32 -5.17 -16.64
CA SER A 296 10.70 -5.68 -16.72
C SER A 296 11.62 -4.69 -17.44
N ARG A 297 11.17 -4.13 -18.58
CA ARG A 297 11.95 -3.17 -19.35
C ARG A 297 12.12 -1.85 -18.60
N SER A 298 11.11 -1.39 -17.86
CA SER A 298 11.22 -0.16 -17.07
C SER A 298 12.25 -0.26 -15.94
N MET A 299 12.57 -1.47 -15.48
CA MET A 299 13.67 -1.73 -14.54
C MET A 299 15.06 -1.86 -15.21
N GLY A 300 15.14 -1.65 -16.53
CA GLY A 300 16.38 -1.75 -17.31
C GLY A 300 16.81 -3.19 -17.62
N LEU A 301 15.90 -4.17 -17.58
CA LEU A 301 16.21 -5.54 -17.96
C LEU A 301 15.98 -5.77 -19.46
N ASN A 302 17.00 -6.29 -20.15
CA ASN A 302 16.92 -6.64 -21.57
C ASN A 302 15.95 -7.79 -21.84
N ASN A 303 15.85 -8.73 -20.91
CA ASN A 303 14.98 -9.90 -21.02
C ASN A 303 14.11 -10.02 -19.76
N PRO A 304 12.81 -10.35 -19.90
CA PRO A 304 11.96 -10.65 -18.77
C PRO A 304 12.56 -11.74 -17.86
N PRO A 305 12.53 -11.57 -16.53
CA PRO A 305 12.93 -12.61 -15.59
C PRO A 305 12.17 -13.91 -15.79
N ALA A 306 12.87 -15.04 -15.64
CA ALA A 306 12.19 -16.33 -15.63
C ALA A 306 11.49 -16.58 -14.29
N VAL A 307 10.25 -17.07 -14.34
CA VAL A 307 9.43 -17.37 -13.18
C VAL A 307 9.44 -18.87 -12.90
N PRO A 308 9.60 -19.33 -11.64
CA PRO A 308 9.56 -20.75 -11.33
C PRO A 308 8.26 -21.42 -11.81
N LYS A 309 8.36 -22.59 -12.47
CA LYS A 309 7.18 -23.33 -12.99
C LYS A 309 6.11 -23.59 -11.94
N LEU A 310 6.52 -23.86 -10.68
CA LEU A 310 5.58 -24.07 -9.56
C LEU A 310 4.75 -22.82 -9.25
N VAL A 311 5.32 -21.63 -9.41
CA VAL A 311 4.63 -20.35 -9.20
C VAL A 311 3.64 -20.11 -10.35
N LEU A 312 4.06 -20.33 -11.60
CA LEU A 312 3.20 -20.20 -12.77
C LEU A 312 1.97 -21.11 -12.71
N ARG A 313 2.18 -22.38 -12.32
CA ARG A 313 1.09 -23.34 -12.15
C ARG A 313 0.06 -22.90 -11.12
N LYS A 314 0.47 -22.21 -10.05
CA LYS A 314 -0.45 -21.66 -9.04
C LYS A 314 -1.16 -20.40 -9.52
N MET A 315 -0.51 -19.61 -10.37
CA MET A 315 -1.06 -18.34 -10.85
C MET A 315 -2.05 -18.52 -12.01
N GLY A 316 -1.95 -19.63 -12.75
CA GLY A 316 -2.77 -19.93 -13.93
C GLY A 316 -2.14 -19.63 -15.32
N PRO A 317 -1.20 -18.68 -15.51
CA PRO A 317 -0.58 -18.47 -16.81
C PRO A 317 0.51 -19.52 -17.05
N ASN A 318 0.15 -20.63 -17.68
CA ASN A 318 1.09 -21.60 -18.23
C ASN A 318 1.17 -21.44 -19.75
N ASN A 319 2.38 -21.55 -20.32
CA ASN A 319 2.63 -21.50 -21.77
C ASN A 319 2.16 -20.22 -22.49
N ILE A 320 2.16 -19.08 -21.81
CA ILE A 320 1.84 -17.80 -22.44
C ILE A 320 3.08 -17.25 -23.16
N PRO A 321 2.97 -16.87 -24.46
CA PRO A 321 4.06 -16.22 -25.18
C PRO A 321 4.62 -15.00 -24.43
N GLY A 322 5.95 -14.90 -24.39
CA GLY A 322 6.64 -13.82 -23.68
C GLY A 322 6.84 -14.04 -22.18
N LEU A 323 6.21 -15.06 -21.57
CA LEU A 323 6.48 -15.46 -20.19
C LEU A 323 7.58 -16.52 -20.13
N ARG A 324 8.69 -16.21 -19.47
CA ARG A 324 9.81 -17.14 -19.32
C ARG A 324 9.63 -17.98 -18.06
N ALA A 325 9.85 -19.29 -18.18
CA ALA A 325 9.77 -20.23 -17.05
C ALA A 325 11.16 -20.81 -16.73
N LYS A 326 11.47 -21.00 -15.44
CA LYS A 326 12.64 -21.74 -14.95
C LYS A 326 12.25 -22.92 -14.06
#